data_AF-A0A2S6IEM3-F1
#
_entry.id   AF-A0A2S6IEM3-F1
#
_cell.length_a   1.000
_cell.length_b   1.000
_cell.length_c   1.000
_cell.angle_alpha   90.00
_cell.angle_beta   90.00
_cell.angle_gamma   90.00
#
_symmetry.space_group_name_H-M   'P 1'
#
loop_
_entity.id
_entity.type
_entity.pdbx_description
1 polymer ?
#
loop_
_entity_poly.entity_id
_entity_poly.type
_entity_poly.pdbx_seq_one_letter_code
_entity_poly.pdbx_strand_id
1 'polypeptide(L)'
;MSTRNSRRLRHVRPREVPGYAEALVHGRTPQVPARPPALLSGPTAHQLGVRLLIHGALAFAVSLTIIFLIPEAQRHETLGFIPVMALGFVPFILTGRWWKAVGRRKIEELQHGYTTLTITFGQFHNGGGSHVRDTDAGPPWDYSGTWVLHRDGRVKSAPQPGYDPPGLYPSPVRRGAYELWTGASWTGHYTA
;
A
#
# COMPACT_ATOMS: atom_id res chain seq x y z
N MET A 1 26.28 4.10 -0.92
CA MET A 1 25.67 4.46 -2.22
C MET A 1 25.55 5.97 -2.31
N SER A 2 26.23 6.61 -3.27
CA SER A 2 26.21 8.06 -3.45
C SER A 2 24.81 8.56 -3.86
N THR A 3 24.38 9.70 -3.29
CA THR A 3 23.09 10.38 -3.53
C THR A 3 22.84 10.75 -5.00
N ARG A 4 23.86 10.72 -5.87
CA ARG A 4 23.72 10.91 -7.33
C ARG A 4 23.06 9.72 -8.04
N ASN A 5 23.27 8.49 -7.56
CA ASN A 5 22.70 7.30 -8.19
C ASN A 5 21.21 7.10 -7.89
N SER A 6 20.73 7.54 -6.72
CA SER A 6 19.32 7.39 -6.34
C SER A 6 18.37 8.26 -7.17
N ARG A 7 18.81 9.43 -7.67
CA ARG A 7 17.97 10.29 -8.53
C ARG A 7 17.76 9.71 -9.94
N ARG A 8 18.77 9.07 -10.52
CA ARG A 8 18.64 8.42 -11.84
C ARG A 8 17.68 7.23 -11.80
N LEU A 9 17.74 6.45 -10.72
CA LEU A 9 16.90 5.27 -10.54
C LEU A 9 15.41 5.61 -10.35
N ARG A 10 15.06 6.85 -9.96
CA ARG A 10 13.65 7.29 -9.82
C ARG A 10 12.84 7.22 -11.10
N HIS A 11 13.48 7.42 -12.25
CA HIS A 11 12.81 7.59 -13.54
C HIS A 11 12.97 6.38 -14.47
N VAL A 12 13.74 5.38 -14.04
CA VAL A 12 13.90 4.14 -14.80
C VAL A 12 12.55 3.45 -14.85
N ARG A 13 12.01 3.29 -16.06
CA ARG A 13 10.72 2.62 -16.22
C ARG A 13 10.87 1.12 -15.96
N PRO A 14 9.84 0.43 -15.45
CA PRO A 14 9.90 -1.02 -15.24
C PRO A 14 10.40 -1.81 -16.45
N ARG A 15 9.96 -1.42 -17.66
CA ARG A 15 10.36 -2.05 -18.93
C ARG A 15 11.85 -1.94 -19.28
N GLU A 16 12.56 -1.01 -18.66
CA GLU A 16 13.99 -0.76 -18.87
C GLU A 16 14.87 -1.54 -17.88
N VAL A 17 14.25 -2.20 -16.88
CA VAL A 17 14.98 -2.92 -15.84
C VAL A 17 15.43 -4.31 -16.34
N PRO A 18 16.69 -4.72 -16.09
CA PRO A 18 17.14 -6.07 -16.41
C PRO A 18 16.24 -7.14 -15.77
N GLY A 19 15.88 -8.15 -16.56
CA GLY A 19 14.97 -9.23 -16.14
C GLY A 19 13.48 -8.91 -16.34
N TYR A 20 13.11 -7.71 -16.78
CA TYR A 20 11.72 -7.37 -17.10
C TYR A 20 11.12 -8.30 -18.16
N ALA A 21 11.82 -8.52 -19.28
CA ALA A 21 11.31 -9.35 -20.37
C ALA A 21 11.03 -10.80 -19.91
N GLU A 22 11.94 -11.37 -19.11
CA GLU A 22 11.76 -12.69 -18.52
C GLU A 22 10.58 -12.72 -17.53
N ALA A 23 10.49 -11.72 -16.63
CA ALA A 23 9.40 -11.61 -15.68
C ALA A 23 8.04 -11.42 -16.37
N LEU A 24 8.00 -10.71 -17.49
CA LEU A 24 6.80 -10.54 -18.32
C LEU A 24 6.35 -11.86 -18.93
N VAL A 25 7.26 -12.62 -19.55
CA VAL A 25 6.96 -13.94 -20.15
C VAL A 25 6.44 -14.92 -19.11
N HIS A 26 6.97 -14.87 -17.89
CA HIS A 26 6.53 -15.75 -16.79
C HIS A 26 5.33 -15.22 -16.00
N GLY A 27 4.69 -14.12 -16.41
CA GLY A 27 3.52 -13.57 -15.73
C GLY A 27 3.79 -13.07 -14.30
N ARG A 28 5.04 -12.69 -14.00
CA ARG A 28 5.48 -12.20 -12.67
C ARG A 28 5.41 -10.67 -12.55
N THR A 29 4.99 -10.00 -13.62
CA THR A 29 4.68 -8.56 -13.64
C THR A 29 3.17 -8.37 -13.68
N PRO A 30 2.64 -7.17 -13.35
CA PRO A 30 1.22 -6.89 -13.44
C PRO A 30 0.66 -7.22 -14.83
N GLN A 31 -0.35 -8.09 -14.86
CA GLN A 31 -0.99 -8.54 -16.09
C GLN A 31 -2.25 -7.74 -16.32
N VAL A 32 -2.20 -6.74 -17.20
CA VAL A 32 -3.36 -5.89 -17.53
C VAL A 32 -4.04 -6.42 -18.79
N PRO A 33 -5.19 -7.13 -18.66
CA PRO A 33 -5.91 -7.63 -19.82
C PRO A 33 -6.58 -6.49 -20.62
N ALA A 34 -6.84 -6.75 -21.91
CA ALA A 34 -7.51 -5.81 -22.80
C ALA A 34 -8.98 -5.52 -22.42
N ARG A 35 -9.59 -6.39 -21.63
CA ARG A 35 -10.94 -6.24 -21.07
C ARG A 35 -10.85 -6.20 -19.55
N PRO A 36 -11.78 -5.53 -18.84
CA PRO A 36 -11.73 -5.46 -17.39
C PRO A 36 -11.75 -6.87 -16.78
N PRO A 37 -10.79 -7.20 -15.88
CA PRO A 37 -10.76 -8.49 -15.22
C PRO A 37 -11.90 -8.64 -14.21
N ALA A 38 -12.24 -9.89 -13.88
CA ALA A 38 -13.15 -10.17 -12.78
C ALA A 38 -12.48 -9.84 -11.43
N LEU A 39 -13.29 -9.51 -10.43
CA LEU A 39 -12.78 -9.31 -9.08
C LEU A 39 -12.22 -10.62 -8.52
N LEU A 40 -11.05 -10.54 -7.90
CA LEU A 40 -10.49 -11.61 -7.08
C LEU A 40 -11.48 -11.99 -5.96
N SER A 41 -11.49 -13.26 -5.59
CA SER A 41 -12.33 -13.77 -4.50
C SER A 41 -12.00 -13.09 -3.17
N GLY A 42 -13.02 -12.93 -2.31
CA GLY A 42 -12.89 -12.27 -1.02
C GLY A 42 -13.04 -10.74 -1.07
N PRO A 43 -12.75 -10.04 0.04
CA PRO A 43 -12.95 -8.60 0.13
C PRO A 43 -11.96 -7.83 -0.77
N THR A 44 -12.45 -6.77 -1.41
CA THR A 44 -11.61 -5.87 -2.21
C THR A 44 -10.74 -4.96 -1.34
N ALA A 45 -9.67 -4.41 -1.89
CA ALA A 45 -8.80 -3.45 -1.20
C ALA A 45 -9.61 -2.25 -0.70
N HIS A 46 -10.58 -1.78 -1.49
CA HIS A 46 -11.52 -0.74 -1.07
C HIS A 46 -12.35 -1.15 0.16
N GLN A 47 -12.94 -2.34 0.14
CA GLN A 47 -13.74 -2.82 1.27
C GLN A 47 -12.90 -2.98 2.54
N LEU A 48 -11.67 -3.49 2.42
CA LEU A 48 -10.73 -3.57 3.55
C LEU A 48 -10.35 -2.17 4.06
N GLY A 49 -10.12 -1.21 3.16
CA GLY A 49 -9.83 0.18 3.51
C GLY A 49 -10.99 0.85 4.25
N VAL A 50 -12.23 0.67 3.79
CA VAL A 50 -13.42 1.17 4.49
C VAL A 50 -13.58 0.51 5.86
N ARG A 51 -13.40 -0.80 5.96
CA ARG A 51 -13.43 -1.50 7.25
C ARG A 51 -12.40 -0.94 8.21
N LEU A 52 -11.16 -0.74 7.75
CA LEU A 52 -10.11 -0.13 8.55
C LEU A 52 -10.54 1.24 9.10
N LEU A 53 -11.10 2.12 8.26
CA LEU A 53 -11.54 3.45 8.69
C LEU A 53 -12.64 3.37 9.75
N ILE A 54 -13.62 2.49 9.55
CA ILE A 54 -14.72 2.28 10.52
C ILE A 54 -14.17 1.79 11.87
N HIS A 55 -13.33 0.75 11.85
CA HIS A 55 -12.79 0.20 13.09
C HIS A 55 -11.83 1.18 13.76
N GLY A 56 -11.05 1.95 12.99
CA GLY A 56 -10.18 3.00 13.51
C GLY A 56 -10.98 4.12 14.19
N ALA A 57 -12.10 4.54 13.61
CA ALA A 57 -12.99 5.53 14.22
C ALA A 57 -13.61 5.01 15.52
N LEU A 58 -14.09 3.76 15.53
CA LEU A 58 -14.66 3.13 16.73
C LEU A 58 -13.60 2.99 17.83
N ALA A 59 -12.41 2.52 17.48
CA ALA A 59 -11.27 2.42 18.38
C ALA A 59 -10.94 3.77 19.03
N PHE A 60 -10.84 4.82 18.21
CA PHE A 60 -10.55 6.17 18.68
C PHE A 60 -11.62 6.67 19.66
N ALA A 61 -12.90 6.47 19.34
CA ALA A 61 -14.02 6.86 20.23
C ALA A 61 -13.99 6.11 21.57
N VAL A 62 -13.70 4.80 21.55
CA VAL A 62 -13.55 3.98 22.76
C VAL A 62 -12.36 4.45 23.59
N SER A 63 -11.20 4.71 22.96
CA SER A 63 -10.03 5.22 23.66
C SER A 63 -10.29 6.58 24.32
N LEU A 64 -10.96 7.51 23.63
CA LEU A 64 -11.35 8.79 24.22
C LEU A 64 -12.28 8.59 25.42
N THR A 65 -13.29 7.73 25.28
CA THR A 65 -14.24 7.44 26.38
C THR A 65 -13.52 6.88 27.60
N ILE A 66 -12.59 5.94 27.41
CA ILE A 66 -11.76 5.39 28.49
C ILE A 66 -10.94 6.52 29.14
N ILE A 67 -10.28 7.37 28.35
CA ILE A 67 -9.47 8.48 28.88
C ILE A 67 -10.31 9.43 29.74
N PHE A 68 -11.52 9.78 29.30
CA PHE A 68 -12.41 10.68 30.03
C PHE A 68 -13.05 10.05 31.28
N LEU A 69 -13.23 8.73 31.30
CA LEU A 69 -13.81 8.02 32.44
C LEU A 69 -12.80 7.71 33.55
N ILE A 70 -11.49 7.90 33.32
CA ILE A 70 -10.47 7.70 34.36
C ILE A 70 -10.56 8.83 35.40
N PRO A 71 -10.94 8.51 36.66
CA PRO A 71 -10.99 9.48 37.74
C PRO A 71 -9.62 10.10 38.00
N GLU A 72 -9.61 11.37 38.37
CA GLU A 72 -8.38 12.14 38.62
C GLU A 72 -7.49 11.49 39.70
N ALA A 73 -8.11 10.85 40.70
CA ALA A 73 -7.42 10.11 41.75
C ALA A 73 -6.61 8.90 41.24
N GLN A 74 -7.03 8.25 40.16
CA GLN A 74 -6.33 7.08 39.57
C GLN A 74 -5.22 7.48 38.59
N ARG A 75 -5.12 8.75 38.19
CA ARG A 75 -4.05 9.22 37.28
C ARG A 75 -2.68 9.31 37.95
N HIS A 76 -2.65 9.41 39.28
CA HIS A 76 -1.42 9.53 40.08
C HIS A 76 -0.90 8.19 40.61
N GLU A 77 -1.70 7.12 40.58
CA GLU A 77 -1.24 5.76 40.88
C GLU A 77 -0.62 5.10 39.64
N THR A 78 0.71 5.09 39.58
CA THR A 78 1.51 4.59 38.44
C THR A 78 1.14 3.15 38.02
N LEU A 79 0.69 2.30 38.96
CA LEU A 79 0.31 0.91 38.71
C LEU A 79 -1.05 0.75 38.02
N GLY A 80 -2.00 1.66 38.24
CA GLY A 80 -3.31 1.65 37.57
C GLY A 80 -3.26 2.20 36.14
N PHE A 81 -2.30 3.09 35.87
CA PHE A 81 -2.17 3.79 34.58
C PHE A 81 -1.57 2.90 33.46
N ILE A 82 -0.64 2.00 33.78
CA ILE A 82 0.02 1.11 32.81
C ILE A 82 -0.96 0.20 32.04
N PRO A 83 -1.87 -0.57 32.68
CA PRO A 83 -2.79 -1.43 31.96
C PRO A 83 -3.79 -0.64 31.10
N VAL A 84 -4.20 0.55 31.53
CA VAL A 84 -5.04 1.47 30.75
C VAL A 84 -4.32 1.94 29.49
N MET A 85 -3.05 2.35 29.62
CA MET A 85 -2.23 2.73 28.48
C MET A 85 -2.00 1.56 27.52
N ALA A 86 -1.69 0.36 28.05
CA ALA A 86 -1.53 -0.85 27.25
C ALA A 86 -2.80 -1.18 26.46
N LEU A 87 -3.98 -1.08 27.09
CA LEU A 87 -5.27 -1.25 26.43
C LEU A 87 -5.51 -0.15 25.37
N GLY A 88 -5.08 1.08 25.64
CA GLY A 88 -5.09 2.20 24.70
C GLY A 88 -4.20 1.98 23.47
N PHE A 89 -3.15 1.17 23.56
CA PHE A 89 -2.27 0.83 22.42
C PHE A 89 -2.80 -0.32 21.55
N VAL A 90 -3.67 -1.19 22.08
CA VAL A 90 -4.23 -2.33 21.34
C VAL A 90 -4.86 -1.92 19.99
N PRO A 91 -5.67 -0.85 19.92
CA PRO A 91 -6.24 -0.43 18.65
C PRO A 91 -5.21 0.04 17.62
N PHE A 92 -4.10 0.64 18.04
CA PHE A 92 -3.02 1.04 17.13
C PHE A 92 -2.32 -0.18 16.52
N ILE A 93 -2.08 -1.23 17.33
CA ILE A 93 -1.50 -2.49 16.86
C ILE A 93 -2.44 -3.15 15.83
N LEU A 94 -3.73 -3.23 16.12
CA LEU A 94 -4.73 -3.80 15.20
C LEU A 94 -4.84 -3.00 13.91
N THR A 95 -4.89 -1.67 14.00
CA THR A 95 -4.88 -0.75 12.85
C THR A 95 -3.66 -0.99 11.97
N GLY A 96 -2.47 -1.16 12.55
CA GLY A 96 -1.25 -1.48 11.80
C GLY A 96 -1.31 -2.84 11.08
N ARG A 97 -1.93 -3.86 11.70
CA ARG A 97 -2.13 -5.17 11.05
C ARG A 97 -3.09 -5.08 9.87
N TRP A 98 -4.19 -4.37 10.03
CA TRP A 98 -5.18 -4.17 8.97
C TRP A 98 -4.66 -3.29 7.83
N TRP A 99 -3.85 -2.26 8.13
CA TRP A 99 -3.16 -1.46 7.11
C TRP A 99 -2.33 -2.35 6.16
N LYS A 100 -1.55 -3.28 6.73
CA LYS A 100 -0.79 -4.27 5.94
C LYS A 100 -1.69 -5.19 5.12
N ALA A 101 -2.87 -5.56 5.63
CA ALA A 101 -3.82 -6.38 4.89
C ALA A 101 -4.41 -5.63 3.68
N VAL A 102 -4.75 -4.34 3.83
CA VAL A 102 -5.17 -3.47 2.73
C VAL A 102 -4.07 -3.39 1.68
N GLY A 103 -2.82 -3.16 2.09
CA GLY A 103 -1.68 -3.10 1.19
C GLY A 103 -1.46 -4.37 0.39
N ARG A 104 -1.46 -5.52 1.07
CA ARG A 104 -1.30 -6.83 0.42
C ARG A 104 -2.39 -7.06 -0.62
N ARG A 105 -3.65 -6.82 -0.24
CA ARG A 105 -4.78 -6.98 -1.16
C ARG A 105 -4.68 -6.02 -2.35
N LYS A 106 -4.28 -4.76 -2.12
CA LYS A 106 -4.06 -3.81 -3.21
C LYS A 106 -2.99 -4.31 -4.18
N ILE A 107 -1.87 -4.85 -3.68
CA ILE A 107 -0.82 -5.41 -4.53
C ILE A 107 -1.33 -6.63 -5.31
N GLU A 108 -2.11 -7.52 -4.69
CA GLU A 108 -2.75 -8.64 -5.39
C GLU A 108 -3.67 -8.19 -6.52
N GLU A 109 -4.55 -7.20 -6.27
CA GLU A 109 -5.41 -6.62 -7.30
C GLU A 109 -4.57 -6.06 -8.46
N LEU A 110 -3.52 -5.30 -8.12
CA LEU A 110 -2.64 -4.67 -9.11
C LEU A 110 -1.92 -5.70 -9.98
N GLN A 111 -1.44 -6.80 -9.38
CA GLN A 111 -0.85 -7.90 -10.14
C GLN A 111 -1.84 -8.56 -11.09
N HIS A 112 -3.13 -8.55 -10.74
CA HIS A 112 -4.23 -9.01 -11.59
C HIS A 112 -4.72 -7.94 -12.59
N GLY A 113 -4.01 -6.81 -12.69
CA GLY A 113 -4.27 -5.79 -13.70
C GLY A 113 -5.42 -4.83 -13.38
N TYR A 114 -5.84 -4.75 -12.12
CA TYR A 114 -6.84 -3.78 -11.69
C TYR A 114 -6.58 -3.21 -10.29
N THR A 115 -7.34 -2.22 -9.88
CA THR A 115 -7.45 -1.83 -8.47
C THR A 115 -8.84 -1.31 -8.14
N THR A 116 -9.29 -1.57 -6.92
CA THR A 116 -10.51 -0.97 -6.36
C THR A 116 -10.23 0.24 -5.47
N LEU A 117 -8.97 0.45 -5.08
CA LEU A 117 -8.57 1.47 -4.12
C LEU A 117 -7.49 2.38 -4.71
N THR A 118 -7.89 3.58 -5.08
CA THR A 118 -6.98 4.65 -5.51
C THR A 118 -6.59 5.52 -4.32
N ILE A 119 -5.29 5.69 -4.12
CA ILE A 119 -4.71 6.71 -3.23
C ILE A 119 -3.81 7.62 -4.04
N THR A 120 -3.76 8.92 -3.70
CA THR A 120 -2.88 9.88 -4.39
C THR A 120 -1.45 9.76 -3.92
N PHE A 121 -1.25 9.65 -2.60
CA PHE A 121 0.05 9.54 -1.95
C PHE A 121 0.00 8.49 -0.83
N GLY A 122 1.15 7.88 -0.54
CA GLY A 122 1.34 7.04 0.64
C GLY A 122 1.81 5.63 0.34
N GLN A 123 2.06 4.87 1.41
CA GLN A 123 2.53 3.48 1.34
C GLN A 123 1.81 2.60 2.36
N PHE A 124 1.58 1.34 1.99
CA PHE A 124 0.91 0.37 2.85
C PHE A 124 1.87 -0.60 3.58
N HIS A 125 3.18 -0.37 3.46
CA HIS A 125 4.23 -1.26 3.96
C HIS A 125 5.29 -0.49 4.75
N ASN A 126 5.88 -1.16 5.74
CA ASN A 126 7.06 -0.65 6.45
C ASN A 126 8.31 -1.22 5.77
N GLY A 127 9.24 -0.36 5.34
CA GLY A 127 10.52 -0.79 4.76
C GLY A 127 10.85 -0.25 3.37
N GLY A 128 10.36 0.93 2.99
CA GLY A 128 10.79 1.58 1.74
C GLY A 128 12.23 2.08 1.86
N GLY A 129 13.16 1.52 1.07
CA GLY A 129 14.51 2.03 0.92
C GLY A 129 14.54 3.55 0.66
N SER A 130 15.53 4.23 1.23
CA SER A 130 15.66 5.70 1.38
C SER A 130 15.74 6.51 0.08
N HIS A 131 15.41 5.94 -1.08
CA HIS A 131 15.70 6.55 -2.36
C HIS A 131 14.60 7.51 -2.84
N VAL A 132 13.36 7.39 -2.37
CA VAL A 132 12.22 8.14 -2.95
C VAL A 132 11.12 8.49 -1.93
N ARG A 133 11.39 9.44 -1.03
CA ARG A 133 10.34 10.39 -0.61
C ARG A 133 10.29 11.47 -1.70
N ASP A 134 9.35 11.36 -2.63
CA ASP A 134 9.09 12.43 -3.62
C ASP A 134 8.32 13.58 -2.96
N THR A 135 7.50 13.28 -1.95
CA THR A 135 6.78 14.26 -1.12
C THR A 135 6.82 13.87 0.35
N ASP A 136 6.53 14.81 1.24
CA ASP A 136 6.37 14.53 2.67
C ASP A 136 5.23 13.54 2.95
N ALA A 137 4.25 13.46 2.03
CA ALA A 137 3.12 12.54 2.07
C ALA A 137 3.44 11.12 1.54
N GLY A 138 4.66 10.87 1.05
CA GLY A 138 5.08 9.60 0.46
C GLY A 138 5.19 9.62 -1.08
N PRO A 139 5.33 8.47 -1.74
CA PRO A 139 5.41 8.40 -3.20
C PRO A 139 4.04 8.68 -3.82
N PRO A 140 3.98 9.40 -4.95
CA PRO A 140 2.76 9.52 -5.75
C PRO A 140 2.39 8.17 -6.36
N TRP A 141 1.11 7.96 -6.61
CA TRP A 141 0.60 6.82 -7.37
C TRP A 141 -0.03 7.28 -8.66
N ASP A 142 0.26 6.55 -9.74
CA ASP A 142 -0.38 6.71 -11.04
C ASP A 142 -1.03 5.38 -11.44
N TYR A 143 -2.34 5.39 -11.64
CA TYR A 143 -3.12 4.21 -12.03
C TYR A 143 -3.46 4.20 -13.52
N SER A 144 -2.89 5.12 -14.32
CA SER A 144 -3.20 5.24 -15.75
C SER A 144 -2.90 3.96 -16.53
N GLY A 145 -1.96 3.12 -16.07
CA GLY A 145 -1.65 1.84 -16.72
C GLY A 145 -2.53 0.64 -16.32
N THR A 146 -3.51 0.79 -15.42
CA THR A 146 -4.31 -0.33 -14.87
C THR A 146 -5.82 -0.07 -14.91
N TRP A 147 -6.64 -1.11 -14.83
CA TRP A 147 -8.09 -0.93 -14.68
C TRP A 147 -8.43 -0.39 -13.29
N VAL A 148 -9.19 0.69 -13.22
CA VAL A 148 -9.76 1.14 -11.94
C VAL A 148 -11.21 0.69 -11.89
N LEU A 149 -11.53 -0.14 -10.91
CA LEU A 149 -12.86 -0.73 -10.73
C LEU A 149 -13.53 -0.17 -9.47
N HIS A 150 -14.84 -0.12 -9.49
CA HIS A 150 -15.64 -0.01 -8.28
C HIS A 150 -15.59 -1.31 -7.47
N ARG A 151 -15.97 -1.25 -6.19
CA ARG A 151 -16.03 -2.43 -5.30
C ARG A 151 -16.95 -3.55 -5.78
N ASP A 152 -17.86 -3.25 -6.72
CA ASP A 152 -18.83 -4.16 -7.34
C ASP A 152 -18.37 -4.68 -8.71
N GLY A 153 -17.16 -4.30 -9.16
CA GLY A 153 -16.57 -4.74 -10.43
C GLY A 153 -16.89 -3.85 -11.62
N ARG A 154 -17.75 -2.82 -11.47
CA ARG A 154 -17.99 -1.85 -12.55
C ARG A 154 -16.73 -1.05 -12.85
N VAL A 155 -16.51 -0.75 -14.13
CA VAL A 155 -15.36 0.05 -14.56
C VAL A 155 -15.53 1.51 -14.15
N LYS A 156 -14.51 2.06 -13.48
CA LYS A 156 -14.37 3.49 -13.20
C LYS A 156 -13.43 4.16 -14.22
N SER A 157 -12.33 3.49 -14.57
CA SER A 157 -11.39 3.95 -15.60
C SER A 157 -10.71 2.76 -16.30
N ALA A 158 -10.46 2.91 -17.59
CA ALA A 158 -9.67 1.98 -18.39
C ALA A 158 -8.17 2.34 -18.35
N PRO A 159 -7.27 1.36 -18.58
CA PRO A 159 -5.84 1.61 -18.75
C PRO A 159 -5.57 2.38 -20.05
N GLN A 160 -4.58 3.27 -20.01
CA GLN A 160 -4.11 4.05 -21.12
C GLN A 160 -2.88 3.38 -21.77
N PRO A 161 -2.81 3.33 -23.11
CA PRO A 161 -1.64 2.79 -23.80
C PRO A 161 -0.35 3.53 -23.42
N GLY A 162 0.75 2.78 -23.28
CA GLY A 162 2.08 3.36 -23.05
C GLY A 162 2.44 3.64 -21.58
N TYR A 163 1.50 3.48 -20.65
CA TYR A 163 1.75 3.59 -19.21
C TYR A 163 2.07 2.22 -18.60
N ASP A 164 3.09 2.17 -17.72
CA ASP A 164 3.43 0.96 -16.98
C ASP A 164 2.52 0.86 -15.73
N PRO A 165 1.72 -0.20 -15.56
CA PRO A 165 0.81 -0.33 -14.43
C PRO A 165 1.53 -0.34 -13.08
N PRO A 166 0.93 0.19 -12.00
CA PRO A 166 1.46 0.00 -10.66
C PRO A 166 1.49 -1.49 -10.28
N GLY A 167 2.52 -1.91 -9.53
CA GLY A 167 2.68 -3.28 -9.05
C GLY A 167 4.15 -3.66 -8.83
N LEU A 168 4.42 -4.95 -8.61
CA LEU A 168 5.77 -5.48 -8.39
C LEU A 168 6.44 -5.82 -9.72
N TYR A 169 7.70 -5.40 -9.85
CA TYR A 169 8.55 -5.65 -11.00
C TYR A 169 9.95 -6.05 -10.52
N PRO A 170 10.81 -6.63 -11.37
CA PRO A 170 12.23 -6.78 -11.06
C PRO A 170 12.81 -5.44 -10.58
N SER A 171 13.59 -5.48 -9.49
CA SER A 171 14.16 -4.27 -8.91
C SER A 171 15.30 -3.72 -9.77
N PRO A 172 15.34 -2.39 -10.02
CA PRO A 172 16.50 -1.75 -10.64
C PRO A 172 17.73 -1.68 -9.73
N VAL A 173 17.55 -1.90 -8.42
CA VAL A 173 18.59 -1.75 -7.40
C VAL A 173 19.13 -3.10 -6.93
N ARG A 174 18.25 -4.08 -6.73
CA ARG A 174 18.60 -5.38 -6.13
C ARG A 174 18.32 -6.53 -7.08
N ARG A 175 19.38 -7.12 -7.64
CA ARG A 175 19.27 -8.29 -8.53
C ARG A 175 18.52 -9.44 -7.85
N GLY A 176 17.60 -10.05 -8.58
CA GLY A 176 16.79 -11.19 -8.11
C GLY A 176 15.63 -10.83 -7.16
N ALA A 177 15.50 -9.55 -6.76
CA ALA A 177 14.38 -9.10 -5.95
C ALA A 177 13.31 -8.41 -6.81
N TYR A 178 12.08 -8.43 -6.32
CA TYR A 178 10.98 -7.65 -6.89
C TYR A 178 10.74 -6.43 -6.03
N GLU A 179 10.50 -5.28 -6.66
CA GLU A 179 10.25 -4.00 -6.02
C GLU A 179 8.92 -3.40 -6.49
N LEU A 180 8.21 -2.71 -5.61
CA LEU A 180 6.95 -2.06 -5.93
C LEU A 180 7.16 -0.74 -6.68
N TRP A 181 6.60 -0.67 -7.88
CA TRP A 181 6.41 0.50 -8.73
C TRP A 181 5.00 1.09 -8.52
N THR A 182 4.88 2.40 -8.31
CA THR A 182 3.60 3.06 -8.06
C THR A 182 2.87 3.54 -9.32
N GLY A 183 3.42 3.28 -10.51
CA GLY A 183 3.02 3.93 -11.76
C GLY A 183 3.85 5.21 -12.04
N ALA A 184 4.44 5.80 -11.01
CA ALA A 184 5.22 7.03 -11.10
C ALA A 184 6.64 6.90 -10.53
N SER A 185 6.81 6.13 -9.45
CA SER A 185 8.14 5.94 -8.85
C SER A 185 8.31 4.60 -8.13
N TRP A 186 9.57 4.22 -7.90
CA TRP A 186 9.95 3.04 -7.13
C TRP A 186 9.89 3.32 -5.63
N THR A 187 9.33 2.39 -4.87
CA THR A 187 9.07 2.58 -3.42
C THR A 187 10.15 2.04 -2.50
N GLY A 188 11.09 1.22 -2.99
CA GLY A 188 12.03 0.49 -2.16
C GLY A 188 11.40 -0.65 -1.35
N HIS A 189 10.15 -1.03 -1.61
CA HIS A 189 9.52 -2.19 -0.98
C HIS A 189 9.81 -3.44 -1.79
N TYR A 190 10.52 -4.38 -1.15
CA TYR A 190 10.88 -5.65 -1.75
C TYR A 190 10.01 -6.79 -1.24
N THR A 191 9.54 -7.65 -2.13
CA THR A 191 8.99 -8.96 -1.74
C THR A 191 10.12 -9.99 -1.68
N ALA A 192 10.14 -10.76 -0.59
CA ALA A 192 11.02 -11.93 -0.42
C ALA A 192 10.44 -13.14 -1.15
#